data_AF-A0A7X7GPU4-F1
#
_entry.id   AF-A0A7X7GPU4-F1
#
_cell.length_a   1.000
_cell.length_b   1.000
_cell.length_c   1.000
_cell.angle_alpha   90.00
_cell.angle_beta   90.00
_cell.angle_gamma   90.00
#
_symmetry.space_group_name_H-M   'P 1'
#
loop_
_entity.id
_entity.type
_entity.pdbx_description
1 polymer ?
#
loop_
_entity_poly.entity_id
_entity_poly.type
_entity_poly.pdbx_seq_one_letter_code
_entity_poly.pdbx_strand_id
1 'polypeptide(L)'
;MTLLTDTLNSLWQVVAIGLLFGAGLPALFALGLRSLAAGSADGSDAPTLVGKIGATVCFAIIVVAVASGILLLTEDFLSSTFGIKVF
;
A
#
# COMPACT_ATOMS: atom_id res chain seq x y z
N MET A 1 -18.39 22.88 -23.94
CA MET A 1 -17.49 23.15 -22.80
C MET A 1 -17.70 22.19 -21.62
N THR A 2 -18.81 21.44 -21.57
CA THR A 2 -19.10 20.46 -20.50
C THR A 2 -18.22 19.21 -20.57
N LEU A 3 -18.06 18.63 -21.75
CA LEU A 3 -17.28 17.40 -21.97
C LEU A 3 -15.81 17.52 -21.48
N LEU A 4 -15.18 18.67 -21.71
CA LEU A 4 -13.81 18.93 -21.25
C LEU A 4 -13.74 19.01 -19.72
N THR A 5 -14.73 19.64 -19.09
CA THR A 5 -14.82 19.75 -17.62
C THR A 5 -15.12 18.39 -16.98
N ASP A 6 -16.03 17.60 -17.54
CA ASP A 6 -16.41 16.28 -17.03
C ASP A 6 -15.24 15.28 -17.14
N THR A 7 -14.51 15.33 -18.26
CA THR A 7 -13.32 14.49 -18.45
C THR A 7 -12.16 14.91 -17.56
N LEU A 8 -11.91 16.22 -17.38
CA LEU A 8 -10.92 16.72 -16.42
C LEU A 8 -11.24 16.29 -14.99
N ASN A 9 -12.51 16.40 -14.58
CA ASN A 9 -12.95 15.99 -13.25
C ASN A 9 -12.73 14.49 -13.02
N SER A 10 -13.12 13.67 -14.01
CA SER A 10 -12.94 12.22 -13.94
C SER A 10 -11.46 11.82 -13.96
N LEU A 11 -10.64 12.43 -14.83
CA LEU A 11 -9.21 12.16 -14.89
C LEU A 11 -8.51 12.53 -13.59
N TRP A 12 -8.80 13.70 -13.02
CA TRP A 12 -8.16 14.11 -11.78
C TRP A 12 -8.45 13.11 -10.65
N GLN A 13 -9.69 12.61 -10.58
CA GLN A 13 -10.07 11.61 -9.59
C GLN A 13 -9.30 10.29 -9.81
N VAL A 14 -9.25 9.77 -11.04
CA VAL A 14 -8.50 8.53 -11.34
C VAL A 14 -7.00 8.71 -11.08
N VAL A 15 -6.42 9.84 -11.46
CA VAL A 15 -5.00 10.14 -11.21
C VAL A 15 -4.72 10.24 -9.71
N ALA A 16 -5.59 10.89 -8.94
CA ALA A 16 -5.43 11.01 -7.50
C ALA A 16 -5.51 9.64 -6.80
N ILE A 17 -6.51 8.82 -7.13
CA ILE A 17 -6.63 7.45 -6.60
C ILE A 17 -5.45 6.60 -7.07
N GLY A 18 -5.06 6.68 -8.35
CA GLY A 18 -3.95 5.94 -8.92
C GLY A 18 -2.59 6.31 -8.30
N LEU A 19 -2.37 7.59 -7.98
CA LEU A 19 -1.20 8.03 -7.22
C LEU A 19 -1.25 7.55 -5.77
N LEU A 20 -2.41 7.63 -5.12
CA LEU A 20 -2.55 7.20 -3.73
C LEU A 20 -2.27 5.70 -3.58
N PHE A 21 -2.86 4.87 -4.44
CA PHE A 21 -2.65 3.42 -4.41
C PHE A 21 -1.31 3.00 -5.03
N GLY A 22 -0.88 3.64 -6.11
CA GLY A 22 0.36 3.31 -6.83
C GLY A 22 1.62 3.83 -6.15
N ALA A 23 1.63 5.10 -5.72
CA ALA A 23 2.77 5.76 -5.09
C ALA A 23 2.71 5.77 -3.55
N GLY A 24 1.53 5.55 -2.94
CA GLY A 24 1.40 5.43 -1.49
C GLY A 24 2.11 4.19 -0.93
N LEU A 25 2.07 3.06 -1.63
CA LEU A 25 2.74 1.83 -1.18
C LEU A 25 4.29 1.96 -1.21
N PRO A 26 4.93 2.49 -2.27
CA PRO A 26 6.35 2.86 -2.26
C PRO A 26 6.73 3.87 -1.17
N ALA A 27 5.87 4.85 -0.89
CA ALA A 27 6.12 5.85 0.16
C ALA A 27 6.11 5.23 1.56
N LEU A 28 5.17 4.31 1.84
CA LEU A 28 5.13 3.55 3.09
C LEU A 28 6.38 2.67 3.24
N PHE A 29 6.81 2.01 2.17
CA PHE A 29 8.04 1.21 2.18
C PHE A 29 9.28 2.06 2.49
N ALA A 30 9.41 3.23 1.86
CA ALA A 30 10.48 4.18 2.15
C ALA A 30 10.44 4.68 3.61
N LEU A 31 9.25 4.90 4.18
CA LEU A 31 9.08 5.30 5.58
C LEU A 31 9.50 4.17 6.54
N GLY A 32 9.18 2.90 6.22
CA GLY A 32 9.64 1.72 6.95
C GLY A 32 11.16 1.57 6.94
N LEU A 33 11.80 1.74 5.78
CA LEU A 33 13.27 1.76 5.65
C LEU A 33 13.90 2.91 6.45
N ARG A 34 13.29 4.10 6.43
CA ARG A 34 13.74 5.25 7.22
C ARG A 34 13.69 4.96 8.73
N SER A 35 12.63 4.29 9.20
CA SER A 35 12.50 3.86 10.60
C SER A 35 13.54 2.82 11.00
N LEU A 36 13.85 1.86 10.12
CA LEU A 36 14.88 0.86 10.34
C LEU A 36 16.28 1.49 10.40
N ALA A 37 16.57 2.44 9.51
CA ALA A 37 17.84 3.18 9.50
C ALA A 37 18.01 4.08 10.73
N ALA A 38 16.93 4.70 11.23
CA ALA A 38 16.96 5.51 12.46
C ALA A 38 17.35 4.69 13.70
N GLY A 39 17.01 3.39 13.73
CA GLY A 39 17.39 2.47 14.81
C GLY A 39 18.86 2.06 14.84
N SER A 40 19.67 2.48 13.85
CA SER A 40 21.10 2.16 13.72
C SER A 40 22.02 3.37 13.99
N ALA A 41 21.46 4.52 14.37
CA ALA A 41 22.20 5.78 14.53
C ALA A 41 23.11 5.83 15.78
N ASP A 42 22.93 4.91 16.73
CA ASP A 42 23.58 4.97 18.06
C ASP A 42 24.87 4.14 18.17
N GLY A 43 25.48 3.73 17.05
CA GLY A 43 26.81 3.08 17.05
C GLY A 43 26.87 1.69 17.69
N SER A 44 25.72 1.07 17.99
CA SER A 44 25.63 -0.33 18.37
C SER A 44 25.43 -1.18 17.11
N ASP A 45 26.32 -2.14 16.87
CA ASP A 45 26.31 -3.11 15.76
C ASP A 45 25.09 -4.07 15.78
N ALA A 46 24.11 -3.81 16.65
CA ALA A 46 22.92 -4.61 16.83
C ALA A 46 21.68 -3.80 16.40
N PRO A 47 20.91 -4.24 15.38
CA PRO A 47 19.66 -3.59 15.03
C PRO A 47 18.74 -3.60 16.25
N THR A 48 18.38 -2.41 16.74
CA THR A 48 17.51 -2.28 17.91
C THR A 48 16.19 -3.02 17.66
N LEU A 49 15.73 -3.79 18.66
CA LEU A 49 14.48 -4.58 18.59
C LEU A 49 13.30 -3.72 18.10
N VAL A 50 13.30 -2.45 18.49
CA VAL A 50 12.31 -1.41 18.14
C VAL A 50 12.31 -1.10 16.64
N GLY A 51 13.47 -0.92 16.00
CA GLY A 51 13.56 -0.68 14.56
C GLY A 51 13.06 -1.87 13.74
N LYS A 52 13.33 -3.09 14.21
CA LYS A 52 12.89 -4.33 13.55
C LYS A 52 11.37 -4.55 13.68
N ILE A 53 10.79 -4.21 14.83
CA ILE A 53 9.33 -4.26 15.04
C ILE A 53 8.64 -3.20 14.17
N GLY A 54 9.16 -1.97 14.14
CA GLY A 54 8.59 -0.89 13.30
C GLY A 54 8.58 -1.23 11.81
N ALA A 55 9.69 -1.78 11.30
CA ALA A 55 9.78 -2.25 9.92
C ALA A 55 8.82 -3.42 9.64
N THR A 56 8.72 -4.37 10.57
CA THR A 56 7.84 -5.55 10.42
C THR A 56 6.37 -5.15 10.41
N VAL A 57 5.94 -4.23 11.29
CA VAL A 57 4.57 -3.70 11.31
C VAL A 57 4.26 -2.95 10.03
N CYS A 58 5.17 -2.11 9.55
CA CYS A 58 4.98 -1.38 8.30
C CYS A 58 4.85 -2.33 7.10
N PHE A 59 5.72 -3.34 7.03
CA PHE A 59 5.66 -4.35 5.97
C PHE A 59 4.41 -5.23 6.07
N ALA A 60 3.97 -5.59 7.27
CA ALA A 60 2.73 -6.33 7.48
C ALA A 60 1.51 -5.52 7.00
N ILE A 61 1.45 -4.22 7.28
CA ILE A 61 0.38 -3.33 6.78
C ILE A 61 0.38 -3.30 5.24
N ILE A 62 1.56 -3.20 4.62
CA ILE A 62 1.71 -3.24 3.15
C ILE A 62 1.17 -4.56 2.60
N VAL A 63 1.54 -5.70 3.19
CA VAL A 63 1.07 -7.02 2.76
C VAL A 63 -0.46 -7.13 2.88
N VAL A 64 -1.04 -6.69 4.00
CA VAL A 64 -2.50 -6.69 4.20
C VAL A 64 -3.19 -5.79 3.18
N ALA A 65 -2.68 -4.59 2.94
CA ALA A 65 -3.25 -3.66 1.96
C ALA A 65 -3.21 -4.24 0.53
N VAL A 66 -2.09 -4.84 0.13
CA VAL A 66 -1.93 -5.50 -1.18
C VAL A 66 -2.85 -6.71 -1.29
N ALA A 67 -2.88 -7.58 -0.28
CA ALA A 67 -3.76 -8.75 -0.28
C ALA A 67 -5.23 -8.35 -0.38
N SER A 68 -5.69 -7.37 0.41
CA SER A 68 -7.05 -6.86 0.33
C SER A 68 -7.36 -6.23 -1.02
N GLY A 69 -6.44 -5.44 -1.59
CA GLY A 69 -6.62 -4.84 -2.92
C GLY A 69 -6.75 -5.90 -4.03
N ILE A 70 -5.96 -6.97 -3.95
CA ILE A 70 -6.05 -8.10 -4.89
C ILE A 70 -7.35 -8.87 -4.68
N LEU A 71 -7.75 -9.14 -3.43
CA LEU A 71 -8.99 -9.86 -3.11
C LEU A 71 -10.21 -9.11 -3.63
N LEU A 72 -10.25 -7.79 -3.47
CA LEU A 72 -11.31 -6.96 -4.05
C LEU A 72 -11.22 -7.00 -5.59
N LEU A 73 -10.07 -6.72 -6.19
CA LEU A 73 -9.95 -6.79 -7.66
C LEU A 73 -10.34 -8.14 -8.28
N THR A 74 -10.17 -9.23 -7.54
CA THR A 74 -10.47 -10.60 -8.00
C THR A 74 -11.74 -11.19 -7.40
N GLU A 75 -12.56 -10.42 -6.69
CA GLU A 75 -13.74 -10.92 -5.97
C GLU A 75 -14.73 -11.65 -6.88
N ASP A 76 -15.03 -11.09 -8.05
CA ASP A 76 -15.86 -11.72 -9.09
C ASP A 76 -15.23 -13.00 -9.67
N PHE A 77 -13.91 -13.01 -9.88
CA PHE A 77 -13.18 -14.17 -10.40
C PHE A 77 -13.11 -15.31 -9.40
N LEU A 78 -12.90 -14.99 -8.12
CA LEU A 78 -12.76 -15.95 -7.03
C LEU A 78 -14.11 -16.59 -6.70
N SER A 79 -15.19 -15.81 -6.72
CA SER A 79 -16.57 -16.30 -6.61
C SER A 79 -16.93 -17.25 -7.76
N SER A 80 -16.59 -16.87 -9.00
CA SER A 80 -16.96 -17.63 -10.20
C SER A 80 -16.12 -18.91 -10.44
N THR A 81 -14.81 -18.86 -10.19
CA THR A 81 -13.91 -20.00 -10.42
C THR A 81 -13.80 -20.96 -9.23
N PHE A 82 -13.83 -20.44 -8.01
CA PHE A 82 -13.59 -21.24 -6.80
C PHE A 82 -14.84 -21.43 -5.92
N GLY A 83 -15.95 -20.72 -6.18
CA GLY A 83 -17.19 -20.87 -5.41
C GLY A 83 -17.09 -20.41 -3.95
N ILE A 84 -16.01 -19.70 -3.60
CA ILE A 84 -15.74 -19.20 -2.26
C ILE A 84 -16.23 -17.76 -2.18
N LYS A 85 -17.23 -17.51 -1.33
CA LYS A 85 -17.76 -16.17 -1.06
C LYS A 85 -16.83 -15.45 -0.10
N VAL A 86 -16.02 -14.55 -0.64
CA VAL A 86 -15.05 -13.78 0.15
C VAL A 86 -15.72 -12.55 0.77
N PHE A 87 -16.84 -12.08 0.22
CA PHE A 87 -17.75 -11.08 0.78
C PHE A 87 -19.20 -11.33 0.34
#